data_AF-A0A090RT87-F1
#
_entry.id   AF-A0A090RT87-F1
#
_cell.length_a   1.000
_cell.length_b   1.000
_cell.length_c   1.000
_cell.angle_alpha   90.00
_cell.angle_beta   90.00
_cell.angle_gamma   90.00
#
_symmetry.space_group_name_H-M   'P 1'
#
loop_
_entity.id
_entity.type
_entity.pdbx_description
1 polymer ?
#
loop_
_entity_poly.entity_id
_entity_poly.type
_entity_poly.pdbx_seq_one_letter_code
_entity_poly.pdbx_strand_id
1 'polypeptide(L)'
;MCLSGLSIAADTALRSIGQTRTNLYVSILEVGLNVALNYILIFGYLGLPAMGLIGAGIGSVIARLIRLFLVLAIIYRYFPSLALRWKNVVEAFESSMVRKFFTITYPIMAGTVIWCAGIFTFNIILGRMGQTELATMAVITPLESIGLSIGLGLSNATAIIIGNSLGANQFEHSTQYSRWAFTSAIAMGALLGGSLLIAQDAILSLYGSLSDEVTQLMVNSFPVIALSIMLRTINITLIVGVLRSGGDSKFCMNMDFVCQWMWAVPITAMGAWCLTSPSLSYCFS
;
A
#
# COMPACT_ATOMS: atom_id res chain seq x y z
N MET A 1 2.39 15.48 -7.51
CA MET A 1 3.04 14.16 -7.70
C MET A 1 4.56 14.24 -7.65
N CYS A 2 5.23 15.16 -8.36
CA CYS A 2 6.70 15.27 -8.34
C CYS A 2 7.29 15.47 -6.92
N LEU A 3 6.65 16.29 -6.10
CA LEU A 3 7.07 16.54 -4.71
C LEU A 3 7.08 15.27 -3.86
N SER A 4 6.05 14.43 -4.02
CA SER A 4 5.90 13.17 -3.31
C SER A 4 7.00 12.18 -3.69
N GLY A 5 7.43 12.17 -4.96
CA GLY A 5 8.51 11.30 -5.41
C GLY A 5 9.83 11.58 -4.68
N LEU A 6 10.17 12.86 -4.49
CA LEU A 6 11.40 13.24 -3.79
C LEU A 6 11.35 12.89 -2.29
N SER A 7 10.21 13.12 -1.63
CA SER A 7 10.03 12.71 -0.24
C SER A 7 10.11 11.20 -0.07
N ILE A 8 9.48 10.41 -0.95
CA ILE A 8 9.55 8.95 -0.92
C ILE A 8 10.99 8.45 -1.11
N ALA A 9 11.75 9.06 -2.02
CA ALA A 9 13.16 8.71 -2.22
C ALA A 9 14.00 8.98 -0.96
N ALA A 10 13.84 10.16 -0.35
CA ALA A 10 14.53 10.52 0.89
C ALA A 10 14.13 9.59 2.06
N ASP A 11 12.85 9.26 2.17
CA ASP A 11 12.31 8.36 3.19
C ASP A 11 12.85 6.94 3.05
N THR A 12 12.92 6.43 1.82
CA THR A 12 13.47 5.10 1.52
C THR A 12 14.94 5.06 1.88
N ALA A 13 15.69 6.10 1.52
CA ALA A 13 17.10 6.20 1.83
C ALA A 13 17.40 6.27 3.34
N LEU A 14 16.62 7.03 4.12
CA LEU A 14 16.70 7.03 5.59
C LEU A 14 16.40 5.65 6.19
N ARG A 15 15.39 4.95 5.64
CA ARG A 15 15.04 3.60 6.09
C ARG A 15 16.18 2.60 5.80
N SER A 16 16.84 2.70 4.65
CA SER A 16 17.96 1.82 4.27
C SER A 16 19.16 1.91 5.22
N ILE A 17 19.42 3.08 5.81
CA ILE A 17 20.47 3.27 6.83
C ILE A 17 19.99 3.03 8.27
N GLY A 18 18.79 2.46 8.46
CA GLY A 18 18.24 2.14 9.78
C GLY A 18 17.59 3.32 10.53
N GLN A 19 17.45 4.49 9.91
CA GLN A 19 16.90 5.71 10.54
C GLN A 19 15.38 5.79 10.39
N THR A 20 14.68 4.72 10.78
CA THR A 20 13.21 4.60 10.66
C THR A 20 12.45 5.53 11.61
N ARG A 21 13.01 5.81 12.80
CA ARG A 21 12.40 6.71 13.81
C ARG A 21 12.27 8.14 13.29
N THR A 22 13.28 8.64 12.61
CA THR A 22 13.27 9.97 11.97
C THR A 22 12.11 10.09 10.99
N ASN A 23 11.93 9.09 10.12
CA ASN A 23 10.83 9.07 9.16
C ASN A 23 9.46 9.02 9.87
N LEU A 24 9.34 8.24 10.96
CA LEU A 24 8.10 8.17 11.75
C LEU A 24 7.73 9.55 12.33
N TYR A 25 8.66 10.25 12.98
CA TYR A 25 8.37 11.56 13.58
C TYR A 25 8.01 12.61 12.53
N VAL A 26 8.73 12.63 11.39
CA VAL A 26 8.42 13.53 10.28
C VAL A 26 7.05 13.22 9.67
N SER A 27 6.66 11.94 9.58
CA SER A 27 5.34 11.54 9.08
C SER A 27 4.22 11.94 10.04
N ILE A 28 4.40 11.78 11.35
CA ILE A 28 3.42 12.22 12.36
C ILE A 28 3.23 13.75 12.28
N LEU A 29 4.33 14.49 12.18
CA LEU A 29 4.29 15.94 12.03
C LEU A 29 3.57 16.36 10.74
N GLU A 30 3.82 15.70 9.61
CA GLU A 30 3.12 15.97 8.36
C GLU A 30 1.61 15.76 8.50
N VAL A 31 1.18 14.62 9.06
CA VAL A 31 -0.24 14.34 9.26
C VAL A 31 -0.88 15.39 10.17
N GLY A 32 -0.22 15.75 11.28
CA GLY A 32 -0.69 16.80 12.17
C GLY A 32 -0.81 18.17 11.47
N LEU A 33 0.21 18.57 10.72
CA LEU A 33 0.19 19.80 9.91
C LEU A 33 -0.90 19.74 8.83
N ASN A 34 -1.08 18.60 8.18
CA ASN A 34 -2.10 18.43 7.15
C ASN A 34 -3.50 18.65 7.73
N VAL A 35 -3.81 18.02 8.87
CA VAL A 35 -5.10 18.18 9.55
C VAL A 35 -5.29 19.64 10.00
N ALA A 36 -4.29 20.24 10.65
CA ALA A 36 -4.38 21.61 11.15
C ALA A 36 -4.56 22.63 10.01
N LEU A 37 -3.74 22.54 8.95
CA LEU A 37 -3.81 23.45 7.80
C LEU A 37 -5.11 23.27 7.02
N ASN A 38 -5.55 22.03 6.80
CA ASN A 38 -6.82 21.77 6.12
C ASN A 38 -7.97 22.37 6.93
N TYR A 39 -8.01 22.16 8.25
CA TYR A 39 -9.05 22.72 9.11
C TYR A 39 -9.09 24.26 9.03
N ILE A 40 -7.94 24.92 9.15
CA ILE A 40 -7.84 26.39 9.08
C ILE A 40 -8.29 26.92 7.71
N LEU A 41 -7.82 26.32 6.61
CA LEU A 41 -8.07 26.81 5.25
C LEU A 41 -9.46 26.48 4.71
N ILE A 42 -10.05 25.35 5.13
CA ILE A 42 -11.42 24.98 4.75
C ILE A 42 -12.41 25.96 5.38
N PHE A 43 -12.30 26.18 6.69
CA PHE A 43 -13.28 26.95 7.46
C PHE A 43 -12.95 28.45 7.55
N GLY A 44 -11.77 28.89 7.12
CA GLY A 44 -11.40 30.32 7.13
C GLY A 44 -11.09 30.86 8.53
N TYR A 45 -10.37 30.08 9.35
CA TYR A 45 -9.88 30.57 10.64
C TYR A 45 -8.64 31.47 10.48
N LEU A 46 -8.25 32.21 11.53
CA LEU A 46 -7.11 33.14 11.54
C LEU A 46 -7.25 34.35 10.58
N GLY A 47 -8.48 34.78 10.28
CA GLY A 47 -8.73 35.94 9.41
C GLY A 47 -8.56 35.64 7.91
N LEU A 48 -8.44 34.37 7.55
CA LEU A 48 -8.39 33.91 6.16
C LEU A 48 -9.82 33.68 5.62
N PRO A 49 -10.06 33.89 4.31
CA PRO A 49 -11.34 33.52 3.71
C PRO A 49 -11.54 32.00 3.73
N ALA A 50 -12.78 31.54 3.90
CA ALA A 50 -13.12 30.12 3.83
C ALA A 50 -12.95 29.62 2.38
N MET A 51 -11.88 28.87 2.12
CA MET A 51 -11.52 28.40 0.78
C MET A 51 -12.14 27.04 0.42
N GLY A 52 -12.84 26.39 1.36
CA GLY A 52 -13.50 25.11 1.15
C GLY A 52 -12.53 24.05 0.59
N LEU A 53 -12.93 23.40 -0.52
CA LEU A 53 -12.16 22.34 -1.17
C LEU A 53 -10.77 22.82 -1.65
N ILE A 54 -10.66 24.07 -2.12
CA ILE A 54 -9.38 24.63 -2.57
C ILE A 54 -8.41 24.75 -1.37
N GLY A 55 -8.94 25.13 -0.21
CA GLY A 55 -8.19 25.19 1.04
C GLY A 55 -7.58 23.85 1.45
N ALA A 56 -8.33 22.76 1.30
CA ALA A 56 -7.83 21.40 1.55
C ALA A 56 -6.68 21.00 0.61
N GLY A 57 -6.76 21.41 -0.67
CA GLY A 57 -5.69 21.20 -1.65
C GLY A 57 -4.42 21.95 -1.28
N ILE A 58 -4.54 23.24 -0.96
CA ILE A 58 -3.41 24.10 -0.58
C ILE A 58 -2.76 23.61 0.72
N GLY A 59 -3.56 23.33 1.75
CA GLY A 59 -3.07 22.82 3.03
C GLY A 59 -2.25 21.53 2.87
N SER A 60 -2.71 20.64 1.99
CA SER A 60 -2.01 19.40 1.68
C SER A 60 -0.69 19.59 0.93
N VAL A 61 -0.60 20.58 0.03
CA VAL A 61 0.65 20.92 -0.63
C VAL A 61 1.64 21.55 0.35
N ILE A 62 1.18 22.46 1.21
CA ILE A 62 2.03 23.12 2.21
C ILE A 62 2.59 22.10 3.21
N ALA A 63 1.75 21.23 3.77
CA ALA A 63 2.21 20.17 4.69
C ALA A 63 3.31 19.29 4.06
N ARG A 64 3.13 18.92 2.78
CA ARG A 64 4.12 18.12 2.02
C ARG A 64 5.40 18.88 1.74
N LEU A 65 5.32 20.18 1.44
CA LEU A 65 6.50 21.03 1.26
C LEU A 65 7.29 21.09 2.56
N ILE A 66 6.63 21.37 3.68
CA ILE A 66 7.27 21.41 5.00
C ILE A 66 7.95 20.07 5.30
N ARG A 67 7.26 18.94 5.08
CA ARG A 67 7.85 17.59 5.23
C ARG A 67 9.12 17.43 4.39
N LEU A 68 9.07 17.79 3.12
CA LEU A 68 10.21 17.66 2.21
C LEU A 68 11.40 18.50 2.69
N PHE A 69 11.17 19.76 3.07
CA PHE A 69 12.23 20.62 3.58
C PHE A 69 12.84 20.08 4.86
N LEU A 70 12.02 19.58 5.78
CA LEU A 70 12.49 18.97 7.03
C LEU A 70 13.33 17.72 6.79
N VAL A 71 12.86 16.79 5.95
CA VAL A 71 13.60 15.54 5.69
C VAL A 71 14.92 15.83 5.00
N LEU A 72 14.96 16.77 4.05
CA LEU A 72 16.19 17.20 3.40
C LEU A 72 17.12 17.88 4.39
N ALA A 73 16.64 18.82 5.22
CA ALA A 73 17.46 19.48 6.23
C ALA A 73 18.09 18.47 7.20
N ILE A 74 17.34 17.45 7.63
CA ILE A 74 17.86 16.38 8.48
C ILE A 74 18.94 15.57 7.75
N ILE A 75 18.72 15.20 6.49
CA ILE A 75 19.71 14.47 5.68
C ILE A 75 21.00 15.29 5.55
N TYR A 76 20.92 16.56 5.13
CA TYR A 76 22.09 17.41 4.93
C TYR A 76 22.83 17.71 6.25
N ARG A 77 22.13 17.76 7.39
CA ARG A 77 22.73 18.07 8.69
C ARG A 77 23.35 16.86 9.39
N TYR A 78 22.65 15.73 9.39
CA TYR A 78 23.00 14.57 10.22
C TYR A 78 23.48 13.36 9.42
N PHE A 79 23.14 13.26 8.13
CA PHE A 79 23.50 12.13 7.26
C PHE A 79 24.16 12.60 5.95
N PRO A 80 25.31 13.29 6.02
CA PRO A 80 25.95 13.90 4.85
C PRO A 80 26.42 12.89 3.79
N SER A 81 26.49 11.59 4.12
CA SER A 81 26.74 10.51 3.16
C SER A 81 25.59 10.32 2.16
N LEU A 82 24.38 10.70 2.55
CA LEU A 82 23.17 10.61 1.73
C LEU A 82 22.84 11.94 1.02
N ALA A 83 23.55 13.02 1.36
CA ALA A 83 23.34 14.32 0.75
C ALA A 83 23.65 14.29 -0.76
N LEU A 84 22.72 14.82 -1.56
CA LEU A 84 22.85 14.94 -3.01
C LEU A 84 23.95 15.96 -3.34
N ARG A 85 25.15 15.48 -3.64
CA ARG A 85 26.23 16.32 -4.16
C ARG A 85 26.13 16.39 -5.69
N TRP A 86 26.44 17.54 -6.26
CA TRP A 86 26.39 17.75 -7.72
C TRP A 86 27.17 16.68 -8.50
N LYS A 87 28.34 16.27 -7.98
CA LYS A 87 29.15 15.19 -8.55
C LYS A 87 28.36 13.87 -8.64
N ASN A 88 27.65 13.49 -7.58
CA ASN A 88 26.85 12.25 -7.54
C ASN A 88 25.67 12.31 -8.51
N VAL A 89 25.10 13.50 -8.75
CA VAL A 89 24.02 13.68 -9.72
C VAL A 89 24.53 13.45 -11.14
N VAL A 90 25.69 14.00 -11.49
CA VAL A 90 26.29 13.80 -12.82
C VAL A 90 26.65 12.34 -13.05
N GLU A 91 27.23 11.66 -12.05
CA GLU A 91 27.51 10.21 -12.11
C GLU A 91 26.24 9.36 -12.26
N ALA A 92 25.11 9.80 -11.69
CA ALA A 92 23.83 9.11 -11.83
C ALA A 92 23.28 9.09 -13.27
N PHE A 93 23.69 10.05 -14.11
CA PHE A 93 23.28 10.11 -15.53
C PHE A 93 24.23 9.35 -16.46
N GLU A 94 25.24 8.64 -15.94
CA GLU A 94 26.09 7.78 -16.75
C GLU A 94 25.26 6.63 -17.35
N SER A 95 25.45 6.35 -18.64
CA SER A 95 24.66 5.34 -19.36
C SER A 95 24.70 3.95 -18.71
N SER A 96 25.83 3.58 -18.09
CA SER A 96 25.99 2.31 -17.39
C SER A 96 25.07 2.21 -16.16
N MET A 97 25.00 3.28 -15.36
CA MET A 97 24.18 3.38 -14.17
C MET A 97 22.69 3.48 -14.52
N VAL A 98 22.34 4.29 -15.52
CA VAL A 98 20.96 4.42 -16.01
C VAL A 98 20.45 3.07 -16.52
N ARG A 99 21.24 2.34 -17.33
CA ARG A 99 20.85 1.02 -17.83
C ARG A 99 20.66 0.02 -16.69
N LYS A 100 21.55 0.03 -15.70
CA LYS A 100 21.44 -0.83 -14.50
C LYS A 100 20.17 -0.50 -13.71
N PHE A 101 19.89 0.77 -13.48
CA PHE A 101 18.68 1.26 -12.82
C PHE A 101 17.43 0.76 -13.53
N PHE A 102 17.29 1.02 -14.84
CA PHE A 102 16.12 0.57 -15.59
C PHE A 102 15.99 -0.95 -15.64
N THR A 103 17.08 -1.71 -15.70
CA THR A 103 17.02 -3.19 -15.70
C THR A 103 16.42 -3.74 -14.41
N ILE A 104 16.68 -3.09 -13.27
CA ILE A 104 16.18 -3.49 -11.96
C ILE A 104 14.76 -2.96 -11.74
N THR A 105 14.51 -1.69 -12.09
CA THR A 105 13.27 -0.98 -11.75
C THR A 105 12.14 -1.26 -12.74
N TYR A 106 12.44 -1.53 -14.03
CA TYR A 106 11.43 -1.85 -15.04
C TYR A 106 10.47 -2.98 -14.63
N PRO A 107 10.91 -4.17 -14.21
CA PRO A 107 9.99 -5.24 -13.83
C PRO A 107 9.11 -4.87 -12.63
N ILE A 108 9.64 -4.07 -11.69
CA ILE A 108 8.89 -3.59 -10.53
C ILE A 108 7.80 -2.62 -10.98
N MET A 109 8.15 -1.62 -11.83
CA MET A 109 7.20 -0.65 -12.37
C MET A 109 6.10 -1.34 -13.19
N ALA A 110 6.48 -2.25 -14.08
CA ALA A 110 5.55 -3.02 -14.89
C ALA A 110 4.62 -3.86 -14.00
N GLY A 111 5.16 -4.55 -12.99
CA GLY A 111 4.36 -5.29 -12.00
C GLY A 111 3.35 -4.40 -11.27
N THR A 112 3.76 -3.19 -10.85
CA THR A 112 2.83 -2.23 -10.23
C THR A 112 1.73 -1.76 -11.18
N VAL A 113 2.06 -1.47 -12.44
CA VAL A 113 1.05 -1.08 -13.45
C VAL A 113 0.07 -2.22 -13.73
N ILE A 114 0.57 -3.44 -13.89
CA ILE A 114 -0.23 -4.67 -14.06
C ILE A 114 -1.19 -4.83 -12.88
N TRP A 115 -0.69 -4.67 -11.66
CA TRP A 115 -1.50 -4.76 -10.43
C TRP A 115 -2.58 -3.68 -10.36
N CYS A 116 -2.22 -2.41 -10.59
CA CYS A 116 -3.17 -1.29 -10.63
C CYS A 116 -4.27 -1.50 -11.67
N ALA A 117 -3.91 -1.98 -12.86
CA ALA A 117 -4.87 -2.27 -13.93
C ALA A 117 -5.82 -3.43 -13.55
N GLY A 118 -5.36 -4.42 -12.79
CA GLY A 118 -6.23 -5.47 -12.24
C GLY A 118 -7.23 -4.95 -11.22
N ILE A 119 -6.78 -4.14 -10.26
CA ILE A 119 -7.68 -3.47 -9.29
C ILE A 119 -8.73 -2.65 -10.02
N PHE A 120 -8.32 -1.88 -11.03
CA PHE A 120 -9.24 -1.11 -11.85
C PHE A 120 -10.27 -2.01 -12.56
N THR A 121 -9.83 -3.15 -13.10
CA THR A 121 -10.71 -4.14 -13.74
C THR A 121 -11.70 -4.76 -12.76
N PHE A 122 -11.25 -5.14 -11.55
CA PHE A 122 -12.15 -5.63 -10.49
C PHE A 122 -13.21 -4.59 -10.11
N ASN A 123 -12.82 -3.32 -9.97
CA ASN A 123 -13.78 -2.24 -9.69
C ASN A 123 -14.80 -2.06 -10.82
N ILE A 124 -14.42 -2.22 -12.10
CA ILE A 124 -15.37 -2.18 -13.21
C ILE A 124 -16.36 -3.34 -13.15
N ILE A 125 -15.89 -4.55 -12.85
CA ILE A 125 -16.74 -5.74 -12.74
C ILE A 125 -17.74 -5.55 -11.59
N LEU A 126 -17.24 -5.19 -10.40
CA LEU A 126 -18.07 -4.95 -9.21
C LEU A 126 -19.06 -3.79 -9.42
N GLY A 127 -18.65 -2.74 -10.12
CA GLY A 127 -19.51 -1.60 -10.45
C GLY A 127 -20.73 -1.94 -11.30
N ARG A 128 -20.80 -3.15 -11.87
CA ARG A 128 -21.94 -3.64 -12.66
C ARG A 128 -22.86 -4.58 -11.89
N MET A 129 -22.53 -4.96 -10.64
CA MET A 129 -23.22 -6.04 -9.93
C MET A 129 -24.49 -5.61 -9.17
N GLY A 130 -24.70 -4.31 -8.93
CA GLY A 130 -25.91 -3.79 -8.28
C GLY A 130 -25.62 -2.74 -7.21
N GLN A 131 -26.66 -2.10 -6.68
CA GLN A 131 -26.50 -1.07 -5.64
C GLN A 131 -26.12 -1.65 -4.27
N THR A 132 -26.66 -2.82 -3.92
CA THR A 132 -26.42 -3.51 -2.64
C THR A 132 -24.96 -3.96 -2.52
N GLU A 133 -24.39 -4.51 -3.59
CA GLU A 133 -23.00 -4.96 -3.67
C GLU A 133 -22.04 -3.78 -3.60
N LEU A 134 -22.35 -2.69 -4.32
CA LEU A 134 -21.56 -1.46 -4.27
C LEU A 134 -21.54 -0.83 -2.87
N ALA A 135 -22.68 -0.80 -2.19
CA ALA A 135 -22.77 -0.31 -0.80
C ALA A 135 -21.95 -1.19 0.16
N THR A 136 -22.02 -2.50 -0.01
CA THR A 136 -21.22 -3.48 0.76
C THR A 136 -19.72 -3.25 0.54
N MET A 137 -19.29 -3.08 -0.70
CA MET A 137 -17.87 -2.81 -1.03
C MET A 137 -17.35 -1.49 -0.44
N ALA A 138 -18.20 -0.48 -0.31
CA ALA A 138 -17.82 0.79 0.33
C ALA A 138 -17.44 0.61 1.82
N VAL A 139 -18.03 -0.39 2.50
CA VAL A 139 -17.68 -0.75 3.87
C VAL A 139 -16.44 -1.66 3.92
N ILE A 140 -16.29 -2.57 2.96
CA ILE A 140 -15.16 -3.53 2.89
C ILE A 140 -13.83 -2.84 2.54
N THR A 141 -13.86 -1.91 1.58
CA THR A 141 -12.63 -1.33 1.01
C THR A 141 -11.73 -0.65 2.05
N PRO A 142 -12.25 0.15 3.01
CA PRO A 142 -11.42 0.71 4.09
C PRO A 142 -10.80 -0.37 4.99
N LEU A 143 -11.53 -1.46 5.28
CA LEU A 143 -11.04 -2.56 6.12
C LEU A 143 -9.87 -3.30 5.43
N GLU A 144 -10.02 -3.60 4.14
CA GLU A 144 -8.93 -4.17 3.34
C GLU A 144 -7.73 -3.22 3.24
N SER A 145 -7.97 -1.91 3.14
CA SER A 145 -6.91 -0.90 3.05
C SER A 145 -6.03 -0.85 4.30
N ILE A 146 -6.62 -1.08 5.48
CA ILE A 146 -5.86 -1.21 6.74
C ILE A 146 -4.97 -2.45 6.70
N GLY A 147 -5.53 -3.61 6.32
CA GLY A 147 -4.78 -4.85 6.18
C GLY A 147 -3.62 -4.73 5.17
N LEU A 148 -3.90 -4.13 4.01
CA LEU A 148 -2.90 -3.84 2.98
C LEU A 148 -1.78 -2.92 3.50
N SER A 149 -2.13 -1.86 4.21
CA SER A 149 -1.16 -0.90 4.75
C SER A 149 -0.19 -1.56 5.73
N ILE A 150 -0.69 -2.44 6.59
CA ILE A 150 0.14 -3.17 7.55
C ILE A 150 1.01 -4.22 6.83
N GLY A 151 0.45 -4.95 5.87
CA GLY A 151 1.20 -5.90 5.05
C GLY A 151 2.33 -5.23 4.25
N LEU A 152 2.08 -4.07 3.65
CA LEU A 152 3.09 -3.25 2.99
C LEU A 152 4.16 -2.76 3.97
N GLY A 153 3.77 -2.37 5.19
CA GLY A 153 4.69 -1.98 6.25
C GLY A 153 5.68 -3.09 6.61
N LEU A 154 5.17 -4.31 6.84
CA LEU A 154 6.00 -5.49 7.12
C LEU A 154 6.88 -5.83 5.92
N SER A 155 6.30 -5.90 4.73
CA SER A 155 7.00 -6.23 3.48
C SER A 155 8.17 -5.28 3.20
N ASN A 156 7.96 -3.97 3.37
CA ASN A 156 9.03 -2.98 3.19
C ASN A 156 10.15 -3.14 4.23
N ALA A 157 9.82 -3.42 5.49
CA ALA A 157 10.82 -3.68 6.52
C ALA A 157 11.64 -4.93 6.20
N THR A 158 10.97 -6.01 5.77
CA THR A 158 11.61 -7.24 5.31
C THR A 158 12.54 -6.98 4.12
N ALA A 159 12.09 -6.22 3.11
CA ALA A 159 12.89 -5.89 1.93
C ALA A 159 14.18 -5.15 2.29
N ILE A 160 14.13 -4.21 3.24
CA ILE A 160 15.30 -3.45 3.69
C ILE A 160 16.28 -4.36 4.42
N ILE A 161 15.82 -5.17 5.38
CA ILE A 161 16.68 -6.02 6.21
C ILE A 161 17.35 -7.11 5.35
N ILE A 162 16.58 -7.78 4.48
CA ILE A 162 17.11 -8.80 3.57
C ILE A 162 18.02 -8.15 2.54
N GLY A 163 17.61 -7.04 1.92
CA GLY A 163 18.42 -6.33 0.93
C GLY A 163 19.77 -5.86 1.48
N ASN A 164 19.80 -5.33 2.71
CA ASN A 164 21.04 -4.95 3.39
C ASN A 164 21.93 -6.16 3.71
N SER A 165 21.34 -7.27 4.17
CA SER A 165 22.06 -8.50 4.50
C SER A 165 22.69 -9.15 3.25
N LEU A 166 21.92 -9.23 2.15
CA LEU A 166 22.41 -9.70 0.85
C LEU A 166 23.50 -8.79 0.29
N GLY A 167 23.34 -7.47 0.39
CA GLY A 167 24.35 -6.49 -0.01
C GLY A 167 25.66 -6.60 0.80
N ALA A 168 25.58 -7.09 2.04
CA ALA A 168 26.73 -7.36 2.90
C ALA A 168 27.32 -8.78 2.74
N ASN A 169 26.85 -9.56 1.75
CA ASN A 169 27.21 -10.98 1.54
C ASN A 169 26.90 -11.90 2.74
N GLN A 170 25.91 -11.55 3.56
CA GLN A 170 25.49 -12.31 4.74
C GLN A 170 24.30 -13.22 4.41
N PHE A 171 24.53 -14.22 3.55
CA PHE A 171 23.45 -15.08 3.03
C PHE A 171 22.72 -15.89 4.11
N GLU A 172 23.43 -16.33 5.15
CA GLU A 172 22.82 -17.07 6.27
C GLU A 172 21.82 -16.19 7.05
N HIS A 173 22.22 -14.97 7.39
CA HIS A 173 21.34 -13.99 8.01
C HIS A 173 20.15 -13.64 7.12
N SER A 174 20.36 -13.50 5.81
CA SER A 174 19.28 -13.26 4.84
C SER A 174 18.23 -14.37 4.84
N THR A 175 18.66 -15.63 4.94
CA THR A 175 17.77 -16.79 5.03
C THR A 175 17.01 -16.81 6.35
N GLN A 176 17.68 -16.51 7.46
CA GLN A 176 17.07 -16.40 8.78
C GLN A 176 16.00 -15.29 8.81
N TYR A 177 16.31 -14.10 8.29
CA TYR A 177 15.37 -12.98 8.19
C TYR A 177 14.17 -13.29 7.30
N SER A 178 14.35 -14.07 6.23
CA SER A 178 13.24 -14.52 5.38
C SER A 178 12.27 -15.42 6.14
N ARG A 179 12.79 -16.35 6.96
CA ARG A 179 11.96 -17.22 7.81
C ARG A 179 11.21 -16.42 8.87
N TRP A 180 11.89 -15.49 9.54
CA TRP A 180 11.25 -14.60 10.51
C TRP A 180 10.16 -13.74 9.87
N ALA A 181 10.41 -13.16 8.69
CA ALA A 181 9.42 -12.40 7.96
C ALA A 181 8.17 -13.22 7.65
N PHE A 182 8.33 -14.48 7.23
CA PHE A 182 7.22 -15.39 7.00
C PHE A 182 6.41 -15.67 8.27
N THR A 183 7.07 -16.02 9.38
CA THR A 183 6.39 -16.28 10.65
C THR A 183 5.70 -15.01 11.20
N SER A 184 6.34 -13.85 11.09
CA SER A 184 5.76 -12.56 11.45
C SER A 184 4.55 -12.20 10.57
N ALA A 185 4.58 -12.52 9.27
CA ALA A 185 3.46 -12.28 8.38
C ALA A 185 2.25 -13.15 8.72
N ILE A 186 2.46 -14.43 9.08
CA ILE A 186 1.39 -15.31 9.58
C ILE A 186 0.81 -14.75 10.87
N ALA A 187 1.66 -14.45 11.84
CA ALA A 187 1.22 -13.94 13.15
C ALA A 187 0.45 -12.62 13.01
N MET A 188 0.96 -11.68 12.22
CA MET A 188 0.31 -10.39 12.01
C MET A 188 -0.97 -10.52 11.18
N GLY A 189 -0.97 -11.36 10.14
CA GLY A 189 -2.16 -11.65 9.35
C GLY A 189 -3.27 -12.29 10.19
N ALA A 190 -2.93 -13.26 11.04
CA ALA A 190 -3.88 -13.89 11.96
C ALA A 190 -4.39 -12.91 13.02
N LEU A 191 -3.52 -12.05 13.56
CA LEU A 191 -3.91 -11.02 14.52
C LEU A 191 -4.88 -10.01 13.90
N LEU A 192 -4.60 -9.55 12.68
CA LEU A 192 -5.48 -8.62 11.97
C LEU A 192 -6.82 -9.26 11.60
N GLY A 193 -6.80 -10.44 10.97
CA GLY A 193 -8.01 -11.18 10.63
C GLY A 193 -8.85 -11.51 11.86
N GLY A 194 -8.21 -11.98 12.95
CA GLY A 194 -8.88 -12.26 14.22
C GLY A 194 -9.47 -11.00 14.86
N SER A 195 -8.73 -9.89 14.88
CA SER A 195 -9.23 -8.61 15.40
C SER A 195 -10.44 -8.09 14.60
N LEU A 196 -10.46 -8.31 13.29
CA LEU A 196 -11.56 -7.94 12.42
C LEU A 196 -12.83 -8.74 12.76
N LEU A 197 -12.70 -10.04 12.97
CA LEU A 197 -13.83 -10.91 13.34
C LEU A 197 -14.41 -10.55 14.71
N ILE A 198 -13.54 -10.25 15.68
CA ILE A 198 -13.98 -9.83 17.01
C ILE A 198 -14.67 -8.45 16.95
N ALA A 199 -14.21 -7.56 16.08
CA ALA A 199 -14.73 -6.20 15.94
C ALA A 199 -15.92 -6.08 14.97
N GLN A 200 -16.40 -7.17 14.36
CA GLN A 200 -17.39 -7.11 13.27
C GLN A 200 -18.67 -6.36 13.66
N ASP A 201 -19.21 -6.61 14.86
CA ASP A 201 -20.46 -5.98 15.32
C ASP A 201 -20.24 -4.49 15.60
N ALA A 202 -19.09 -4.15 16.20
CA ALA A 202 -18.71 -2.77 16.45
C ALA A 202 -18.53 -2.00 15.13
N ILE A 203 -17.91 -2.62 14.12
CA ILE A 203 -17.75 -2.04 12.79
C ILE A 203 -19.12 -1.78 12.15
N LEU A 204 -20.01 -2.77 12.15
CA LEU A 204 -21.36 -2.60 11.58
C LEU A 204 -22.16 -1.50 12.28
N SER A 205 -22.02 -1.36 13.60
CA SER A 205 -22.69 -0.31 14.37
C SER A 205 -22.24 1.12 13.99
N LEU A 206 -21.02 1.28 13.47
CA LEU A 206 -20.50 2.59 13.03
C LEU A 206 -21.13 3.07 11.72
N TYR A 207 -21.60 2.16 10.87
CA TYR A 207 -22.17 2.47 9.54
C TYR A 207 -23.70 2.64 9.57
N GLY A 208 -24.27 3.14 10.67
CA GLY A 208 -25.72 3.15 10.96
C GLY A 208 -26.68 3.27 9.76
N SER A 209 -27.82 2.57 9.85
CA SER A 209 -28.89 2.49 8.82
C SER A 209 -28.50 1.86 7.47
N LEU A 210 -27.71 0.78 7.49
CA LEU A 210 -27.60 -0.14 6.34
C LEU A 210 -28.93 -0.89 6.16
N SER A 211 -29.27 -1.24 4.91
CA SER A 211 -30.38 -2.16 4.67
C SER A 211 -30.08 -3.55 5.24
N ASP A 212 -31.12 -4.32 5.54
CA ASP A 212 -30.96 -5.68 6.07
C ASP A 212 -30.17 -6.57 5.10
N GLU A 213 -30.36 -6.38 3.80
CA GLU A 213 -29.63 -7.09 2.73
C GLU A 213 -28.13 -6.78 2.74
N VAL A 214 -27.74 -5.51 2.84
CA VAL A 214 -26.33 -5.10 2.93
C VAL A 214 -25.70 -5.64 4.21
N THR A 215 -26.43 -5.59 5.33
CA THR A 215 -25.96 -6.08 6.62
C THR A 215 -25.68 -7.58 6.58
N GLN A 216 -26.60 -8.37 6.03
CA GLN A 216 -26.41 -9.83 5.88
C GLN A 216 -25.22 -10.16 4.97
N LEU A 217 -25.09 -9.45 3.83
CA LEU A 217 -23.96 -9.67 2.93
C LEU A 217 -22.62 -9.32 3.58
N MET A 218 -22.58 -8.25 4.38
CA MET A 218 -21.41 -7.88 5.18
C MET A 218 -21.04 -8.93 6.21
N VAL A 219 -22.01 -9.42 6.99
CA VAL A 219 -21.79 -10.48 8.00
C VAL A 219 -21.17 -11.72 7.36
N ASN A 220 -21.69 -12.15 6.22
CA ASN A 220 -21.17 -13.30 5.48
C ASN A 220 -19.77 -13.05 4.88
N SER A 221 -19.41 -11.79 4.64
CA SER A 221 -18.13 -11.42 4.05
C SER A 221 -16.99 -11.29 5.07
N PHE A 222 -17.26 -11.04 6.35
CA PHE A 222 -16.21 -10.85 7.37
C PHE A 222 -15.19 -12.00 7.46
N PRO A 223 -15.59 -13.29 7.51
CA PRO A 223 -14.66 -14.42 7.48
C PRO A 223 -13.79 -14.45 6.24
N VAL A 224 -14.37 -14.13 5.08
CA VAL A 224 -13.66 -14.09 3.79
C VAL A 224 -12.64 -12.96 3.79
N ILE A 225 -12.99 -11.78 4.30
CA ILE A 225 -12.08 -10.62 4.40
C ILE A 225 -10.95 -10.92 5.38
N ALA A 226 -11.26 -11.50 6.55
CA ALA A 226 -10.26 -11.85 7.55
C ALA A 226 -9.22 -12.84 7.01
N LEU A 227 -9.69 -13.90 6.33
CA LEU A 227 -8.81 -14.85 5.65
C LEU A 227 -8.02 -14.19 4.52
N SER A 228 -8.66 -13.31 3.74
CA SER A 228 -8.02 -12.59 2.65
C SER A 228 -6.89 -11.68 3.15
N ILE A 229 -7.10 -10.94 4.25
CA ILE A 229 -6.05 -10.11 4.87
C ILE A 229 -4.88 -10.98 5.32
N MET A 230 -5.15 -12.13 5.93
CA MET A 230 -4.10 -13.06 6.38
C MET A 230 -3.27 -13.58 5.20
N LEU A 231 -3.93 -14.15 4.18
CA LEU A 231 -3.26 -14.69 3.00
C LEU A 231 -2.50 -13.60 2.22
N ARG A 232 -3.11 -12.42 2.07
CA ARG A 232 -2.51 -11.27 1.39
C ARG A 232 -1.28 -10.75 2.13
N THR A 233 -1.30 -10.70 3.47
CA THR A 233 -0.16 -10.26 4.29
C THR A 233 1.03 -11.20 4.13
N ILE A 234 0.79 -12.52 4.08
CA ILE A 234 1.83 -13.51 3.81
C ILE A 234 2.38 -13.32 2.40
N ASN A 235 1.49 -13.25 1.41
CA ASN A 235 1.85 -13.14 0.00
C ASN A 235 2.68 -11.89 -0.30
N ILE A 236 2.25 -10.71 0.18
CA ILE A 236 2.97 -9.45 -0.05
C ILE A 236 4.32 -9.42 0.66
N THR A 237 4.45 -10.06 1.83
CA THR A 237 5.72 -10.14 2.56
C THR A 237 6.70 -11.06 1.83
N LEU A 238 6.25 -12.20 1.33
CA LEU A 238 7.10 -13.13 0.59
C LEU A 238 7.51 -12.58 -0.79
N ILE A 239 6.55 -12.09 -1.57
CA ILE A 239 6.83 -11.63 -2.94
C ILE A 239 7.61 -10.31 -2.89
N VAL A 240 7.01 -9.29 -2.27
CA VAL A 240 7.56 -7.94 -2.31
C VAL A 240 8.70 -7.77 -1.31
N GLY A 241 8.62 -8.43 -0.15
CA GLY A 241 9.62 -8.32 0.91
C GLY A 241 10.82 -9.22 0.66
N VAL A 242 10.62 -10.50 0.32
CA VAL A 242 11.71 -11.48 0.21
C VAL A 242 12.20 -11.63 -1.23
N LEU A 243 11.34 -12.01 -2.18
CA LEU A 243 11.75 -12.35 -3.54
C LEU A 243 12.26 -11.12 -4.32
N ARG A 244 11.55 -10.00 -4.25
CA ARG A 244 11.98 -8.76 -4.94
C ARG A 244 13.29 -8.21 -4.37
N SER A 245 13.50 -8.28 -3.05
CA SER A 245 14.77 -7.85 -2.43
C SER A 245 15.94 -8.79 -2.73
N GLY A 246 15.66 -10.08 -2.99
CA GLY A 246 16.60 -11.06 -3.51
C GLY A 246 17.05 -10.84 -4.96
N GLY A 247 16.45 -9.88 -5.67
CA GLY A 247 16.78 -9.54 -7.05
C GLY A 247 15.90 -10.21 -8.11
N ASP A 248 14.98 -11.09 -7.71
CA ASP A 248 14.12 -11.83 -8.65
C ASP A 248 12.82 -11.09 -8.99
N SER A 249 12.95 -9.80 -9.31
CA SER A 249 11.79 -8.93 -9.59
C SER A 249 11.06 -9.31 -10.89
N LYS A 250 11.75 -9.95 -11.86
CA LYS A 250 11.13 -10.42 -13.10
C LYS A 250 10.21 -11.60 -12.87
N PHE A 251 10.64 -12.58 -12.07
CA PHE A 251 9.78 -13.69 -11.65
C PHE A 251 8.54 -13.15 -10.93
N CYS A 252 8.72 -12.22 -9.99
CA CYS A 252 7.60 -11.61 -9.25
C CYS A 252 6.60 -10.93 -10.20
N MET A 253 7.08 -10.14 -11.16
CA MET A 253 6.23 -9.49 -12.16
C MET A 253 5.43 -10.50 -12.99
N ASN A 254 6.10 -11.55 -13.48
CA ASN A 254 5.44 -12.58 -14.29
C ASN A 254 4.40 -13.35 -13.47
N MET A 255 4.71 -13.66 -12.22
CA MET A 255 3.78 -14.33 -11.32
C MET A 255 2.56 -13.46 -11.01
N ASP A 256 2.77 -12.17 -10.70
CA ASP A 256 1.69 -11.20 -10.48
C ASP A 256 0.79 -11.12 -11.72
N PHE A 257 1.38 -11.08 -12.93
CA PHE A 257 0.63 -11.08 -14.18
C PHE A 257 -0.20 -12.35 -14.37
N VAL A 258 0.41 -13.53 -14.25
CA VAL A 258 -0.27 -14.81 -14.46
C VAL A 258 -1.41 -14.99 -13.46
N CYS A 259 -1.12 -14.86 -12.16
CA CYS A 259 -2.12 -15.05 -11.10
C CYS A 259 -3.29 -14.07 -11.24
N GLN A 260 -3.01 -12.81 -11.56
CA GLN A 260 -4.06 -11.80 -11.63
C GLN A 260 -4.86 -11.85 -12.94
N TRP A 261 -4.19 -11.90 -14.09
CA TRP A 261 -4.85 -11.77 -15.39
C TRP A 261 -5.29 -13.09 -16.01
N MET A 262 -4.59 -14.19 -15.73
CA MET A 262 -4.98 -15.50 -16.27
C MET A 262 -5.95 -16.25 -15.36
N TRP A 263 -5.96 -15.94 -14.06
CA TRP A 263 -6.79 -16.64 -13.09
C TRP A 263 -7.80 -15.71 -12.41
N ALA A 264 -7.35 -14.75 -11.60
CA ALA A 264 -8.25 -13.99 -10.75
C ALA A 264 -9.29 -13.17 -11.55
N VAL A 265 -8.86 -12.40 -12.56
CA VAL A 265 -9.77 -11.59 -13.38
C VAL A 265 -10.80 -12.45 -14.14
N PRO A 266 -10.41 -13.52 -14.87
CA PRO A 266 -11.37 -14.41 -15.51
C PRO A 266 -12.34 -15.09 -14.52
N ILE A 267 -11.86 -15.59 -13.38
CA ILE A 267 -12.70 -16.23 -12.36
C ILE A 267 -13.72 -15.23 -11.80
N THR A 268 -13.30 -14.01 -11.48
CA THR A 268 -14.21 -12.97 -10.99
C THR A 268 -15.20 -12.54 -12.06
N ALA A 269 -14.79 -12.41 -13.33
CA ALA A 269 -15.69 -12.09 -14.43
C ALA A 269 -16.73 -13.20 -14.66
N MET A 270 -16.33 -14.47 -14.60
CA MET A 270 -17.23 -15.61 -14.69
C MET A 270 -18.20 -15.65 -13.51
N GLY A 271 -17.72 -15.43 -12.28
CA GLY A 271 -18.56 -15.37 -11.09
C GLY A 271 -19.60 -14.25 -11.17
N ALA A 272 -19.18 -13.06 -11.60
CA ALA A 272 -20.08 -11.93 -11.80
C ALA A 272 -21.13 -12.24 -12.87
N TRP A 273 -20.74 -12.85 -14.00
CA TRP A 273 -21.67 -13.21 -15.08
C TRP A 273 -22.70 -14.27 -14.66
N CYS A 274 -22.27 -15.30 -13.92
CA CYS A 274 -23.18 -16.30 -13.37
C CYS A 274 -24.20 -15.69 -12.39
N LEU A 275 -23.80 -14.71 -11.59
CA LEU A 275 -24.66 -14.03 -10.62
C LEU A 275 -25.62 -13.01 -11.28
N THR A 276 -25.23 -12.37 -12.38
CA THR A 276 -26.08 -11.40 -13.10
C THR A 276 -27.00 -12.03 -14.15
N SER A 277 -26.76 -13.27 -14.59
CA SER A 277 -27.62 -13.96 -15.56
C SER A 277 -28.88 -14.53 -14.87
N PRO A 278 -30.11 -14.03 -15.17
CA PRO A 278 -31.35 -14.45 -14.49
C PRO A 278 -31.67 -15.94 -14.62
N SER A 279 -31.08 -16.63 -15.60
CA SER A 279 -31.31 -18.06 -15.85
C SER A 279 -30.51 -19.01 -14.97
N LEU A 280 -29.42 -18.55 -14.32
CA LEU A 280 -28.49 -19.41 -13.56
C LEU A 280 -28.56 -19.19 -12.05
N SER A 281 -29.11 -18.08 -11.56
CA SER A 281 -29.33 -17.83 -10.12
C SER A 281 -30.24 -18.89 -9.48
N TYR A 282 -31.12 -19.52 -10.27
CA TYR A 282 -31.99 -20.62 -9.82
C TYR A 282 -31.29 -21.98 -9.69
N CYS A 283 -30.08 -22.15 -10.21
CA CYS A 283 -29.32 -23.41 -10.05
C CYS A 283 -28.49 -23.46 -8.76
N PHE A 284 -28.35 -22.34 -8.05
CA PHE A 284 -27.54 -22.22 -6.82
C PHE A 284 -28.36 -21.74 -5.61
N SER A 285 -29.70 -21.67 -5.70
CA SER A 285 -30.62 -21.57 -4.55
C SER A 285 -31.16 -22.96 -4.23
#